data_AF-A0AAU9Q8K9-F1
#
_entry.id   AF-A0AAU9Q8K9-F1
#
_cell.length_a   1.000
_cell.length_b   1.000
_cell.length_c   1.000
_cell.angle_alpha   90.00
_cell.angle_beta   90.00
_cell.angle_gamma   90.00
#
_symmetry.space_group_name_H-M   'P 1'
#
loop_
_entity.id
_entity.type
_entity.pdbx_description
1 polymer ?
#
loop_
_entity_poly.entity_id
_entity_poly.type
_entity_poly.pdbx_seq_one_letter_code
_entity_poly.pdbx_strand_id
1 'polypeptide(L)'
;MTVKKSSVSQTEFKITIAKLIEVAYSSKKGITTSIMLKAGNAKLTVNQNGDCVLSGKAGIVTFKGKGVLEELGVEVKRIGVSFKIAEDGNVEYSGTMTWGFFSVSVKGIFNAEELILSCSGLLCRAARAYKNRPAQIERQLAKAMGM
;
A
#
# COMPACT_ATOMS: atom_id res chain seq x y z
N MET A 1 -6.54 25.67 2.92
CA MET A 1 -7.64 25.07 2.14
C MET A 1 -7.03 24.07 1.17
N THR A 2 -7.13 22.78 1.45
CA THR A 2 -6.61 21.74 0.54
C THR A 2 -7.63 21.57 -0.58
N VAL A 3 -7.24 21.87 -1.81
CA VAL A 3 -8.09 21.69 -2.99
C VAL A 3 -8.44 20.21 -3.08
N LYS A 4 -9.73 19.86 -2.94
CA LYS A 4 -10.20 18.48 -3.15
C LYS A 4 -9.98 18.14 -4.63
N LYS A 5 -9.17 17.11 -4.89
CA LYS A 5 -8.88 16.60 -6.23
C LYS A 5 -10.13 15.89 -6.79
N SER A 6 -10.34 15.92 -8.10
CA SER A 6 -11.51 15.28 -8.75
C SER A 6 -11.24 13.83 -9.18
N SER A 7 -9.98 13.47 -9.39
CA SER A 7 -9.58 12.14 -9.88
C SER A 7 -8.28 11.66 -9.25
N VAL A 8 -8.08 10.35 -9.24
CA VAL A 8 -6.81 9.73 -8.83
C VAL A 8 -6.26 8.91 -9.98
N SER A 9 -4.99 9.13 -10.31
CA SER A 9 -4.30 8.39 -11.36
C SER A 9 -3.96 6.96 -10.93
N GLN A 10 -3.70 6.09 -11.90
CA GLN A 10 -3.21 4.73 -11.61
C GLN A 10 -1.89 4.76 -10.83
N THR A 11 -0.98 5.68 -11.17
CA THR A 11 0.30 5.86 -10.47
C THR A 11 0.13 6.21 -9.00
N GLU A 12 -0.71 7.21 -8.70
CA GLU A 12 -1.00 7.59 -7.32
C GLU A 12 -1.63 6.44 -6.53
N PHE A 13 -2.51 5.66 -7.17
CA PHE A 13 -3.10 4.51 -6.51
C PHE A 13 -2.08 3.39 -6.23
N LYS A 14 -1.17 3.09 -7.17
CA LYS A 14 -0.07 2.13 -6.93
C LYS A 14 0.83 2.58 -5.77
N ILE A 15 1.19 3.87 -5.73
CA ILE A 15 1.96 4.45 -4.62
C ILE A 15 1.18 4.35 -3.28
N THR A 16 -0.14 4.58 -3.31
CA THR A 16 -1.01 4.43 -2.14
C THR A 16 -0.97 2.99 -1.58
N ILE A 17 -1.03 1.98 -2.46
CA ILE A 17 -0.94 0.57 -2.06
C ILE A 17 0.40 0.31 -1.35
N ALA A 18 1.51 0.79 -1.93
CA ALA A 18 2.84 0.65 -1.33
C ALA A 18 2.92 1.33 0.06
N LYS A 19 2.43 2.57 0.17
CA LYS A 19 2.37 3.32 1.44
C LYS A 19 1.52 2.59 2.49
N LEU A 20 0.41 1.96 2.11
CA LEU A 20 -0.42 1.18 3.04
C LEU A 20 0.29 -0.09 3.53
N ILE A 21 1.02 -0.79 2.64
CA ILE A 21 1.84 -1.95 3.03
C ILE A 21 2.97 -1.53 3.97
N GLU A 22 3.61 -0.39 3.71
CA GLU A 22 4.61 0.22 4.59
C GLU A 22 4.03 0.47 6.00
N VAL A 23 2.83 1.05 6.10
CA VAL A 23 2.19 1.30 7.41
C VAL A 23 1.86 -0.02 8.11
N ALA A 24 1.37 -1.03 7.39
CA ALA A 24 1.12 -2.37 7.95
C ALA A 24 2.40 -2.95 8.56
N TYR A 25 3.50 -2.93 7.81
CA TYR A 25 4.81 -3.40 8.24
C TYR A 25 5.33 -2.64 9.45
N SER A 26 5.12 -1.32 9.47
CA SER A 26 5.49 -0.45 10.58
C SER A 26 4.73 -0.80 11.86
N SER A 27 3.45 -1.13 11.74
CA SER A 27 2.58 -1.48 12.86
C SER A 27 2.88 -2.88 13.42
N LYS A 28 3.04 -3.88 12.55
CA LYS A 28 3.18 -5.30 12.93
C LYS A 28 4.16 -6.04 12.01
N LYS A 29 5.43 -5.62 12.01
CA LYS A 29 6.52 -6.17 11.19
C LYS A 29 6.45 -7.68 10.98
N GLY A 30 6.48 -8.46 12.07
CA GLY A 30 6.53 -9.92 11.99
C GLY A 30 5.35 -10.53 11.21
N ILE A 31 4.11 -10.18 11.58
CA ILE A 31 2.92 -10.73 10.94
C ILE A 31 2.80 -10.23 9.49
N THR A 32 3.09 -8.95 9.23
CA THR A 32 3.06 -8.41 7.85
C THR A 32 4.08 -9.13 6.96
N THR A 33 5.31 -9.33 7.42
CA THR A 33 6.31 -10.12 6.69
C THR A 33 5.81 -11.52 6.41
N SER A 34 5.28 -12.21 7.43
CA SER A 34 4.76 -13.57 7.25
C SER A 34 3.58 -13.63 6.28
N ILE A 35 2.71 -12.61 6.25
CA ILE A 35 1.61 -12.54 5.27
C ILE A 35 2.17 -12.36 3.86
N MET A 36 3.13 -11.46 3.66
CA MET A 36 3.63 -11.06 2.33
C MET A 36 4.64 -12.05 1.73
N LEU A 37 5.29 -12.89 2.54
CA LEU A 37 6.25 -13.91 2.06
C LEU A 37 5.64 -15.31 1.97
N LYS A 38 4.49 -15.57 2.60
CA LYS A 38 3.87 -16.89 2.56
C LYS A 38 3.07 -17.06 1.29
N ALA A 39 3.46 -18.02 0.46
CA ALA A 39 2.76 -18.37 -0.77
C ALA A 39 1.26 -18.59 -0.53
N GLY A 40 0.45 -18.04 -1.45
CA GLY A 40 -1.00 -18.05 -1.39
C GLY A 40 -1.61 -16.66 -1.61
N ASN A 41 -2.86 -16.49 -1.19
CA ASN A 41 -3.60 -15.25 -1.37
C ASN A 41 -3.57 -14.40 -0.10
N ALA A 42 -3.39 -13.09 -0.29
CA ALA A 42 -3.55 -12.07 0.73
C ALA A 42 -4.49 -10.96 0.25
N LYS A 43 -5.05 -10.20 1.18
CA LYS A 43 -5.99 -9.13 0.89
C LYS A 43 -5.76 -7.92 1.79
N LEU A 44 -5.76 -6.73 1.20
CA LEU A 44 -5.80 -5.47 1.90
C LEU A 44 -7.15 -4.79 1.64
N THR A 45 -7.85 -4.41 2.70
CA THR A 45 -9.05 -3.57 2.61
C THR A 45 -8.87 -2.30 3.42
N VAL A 46 -9.38 -1.19 2.90
CA VAL A 46 -9.44 0.10 3.60
C VAL A 46 -10.85 0.66 3.50
N ASN A 47 -11.41 1.13 4.62
CA ASN A 47 -12.70 1.81 4.65
C ASN A 47 -12.53 3.34 4.62
N GLN A 48 -13.66 4.07 4.57
CA GLN A 48 -13.68 5.53 4.54
C GLN A 48 -13.07 6.22 5.78
N ASN A 49 -12.97 5.52 6.90
CA ASN A 49 -12.35 6.04 8.12
C ASN A 49 -10.82 5.86 8.12
N GLY A 50 -10.28 5.21 7.09
CA GLY A 50 -8.87 4.82 7.03
C GLY A 50 -8.54 3.62 7.91
N ASP A 51 -9.52 2.80 8.30
CA ASP A 51 -9.27 1.51 8.95
C ASP A 51 -8.82 0.51 7.90
N CYS A 52 -7.66 -0.09 8.12
CA CYS A 52 -7.03 -1.02 7.21
C CYS A 52 -6.99 -2.42 7.81
N VAL A 53 -7.29 -3.43 6.99
CA VAL A 53 -7.11 -4.84 7.34
C VAL A 53 -6.28 -5.50 6.24
N LEU A 54 -5.10 -6.00 6.61
CA LEU A 54 -4.29 -6.89 5.78
C LEU A 54 -4.45 -8.31 6.31
N SER A 55 -4.94 -9.22 5.49
CA SER A 55 -5.14 -10.62 5.86
C SER A 55 -4.49 -11.57 4.86
N GLY A 56 -4.09 -12.74 5.35
CA GLY A 56 -3.57 -13.83 4.53
C GLY A 56 -3.42 -15.11 5.35
N LYS A 57 -2.82 -16.14 4.76
CA LYS A 57 -2.65 -17.46 5.42
C LYS A 57 -1.85 -17.41 6.73
N ALA A 58 -1.01 -16.39 6.91
CA ALA A 58 -0.20 -16.23 8.12
C ALA A 58 -0.89 -15.46 9.25
N GLY A 59 -2.05 -14.84 9.01
CA GLY A 59 -2.78 -14.09 10.03
C GLY A 59 -3.44 -12.82 9.49
N ILE A 60 -3.77 -11.92 10.43
CA ILE A 60 -4.46 -10.65 10.17
C ILE A 60 -3.71 -9.52 10.88
N VAL A 61 -3.55 -8.39 10.18
CA VAL A 61 -3.02 -7.13 10.70
C VAL A 61 -4.05 -6.04 10.51
N THR A 62 -4.42 -5.38 11.60
CA THR A 62 -5.27 -4.18 11.58
C THR A 62 -4.41 -2.96 11.89
N PHE A 63 -4.60 -1.88 11.13
CA PHE A 63 -3.83 -0.64 11.27
C PHE A 63 -4.62 0.57 10.75
N LYS A 64 -4.12 1.78 11.00
CA LYS A 64 -4.73 3.05 10.53
C LYS A 64 -3.95 3.59 9.34
N GLY A 65 -4.60 3.72 8.20
CA GLY A 65 -4.06 4.30 6.96
C GLY A 65 -4.54 5.71 6.67
N LYS A 66 -5.25 6.38 7.60
CA LYS A 66 -5.89 7.69 7.38
C LYS A 66 -4.94 8.74 6.79
N GLY A 67 -3.71 8.86 7.31
CA GLY A 67 -2.73 9.81 6.78
C GLY A 67 -2.34 9.54 5.32
N VAL A 68 -2.29 8.27 4.91
CA VAL A 68 -2.02 7.88 3.50
C VAL A 68 -3.19 8.30 2.60
N LEU A 69 -4.44 8.20 3.08
CA LEU A 69 -5.61 8.61 2.31
C LEU A 69 -5.73 10.13 2.17
N GLU A 70 -5.35 10.88 3.22
CA GLU A 70 -5.38 12.35 3.21
C GLU A 70 -4.44 12.95 2.15
N GLU A 71 -3.30 12.29 1.87
CA GLU A 71 -2.35 12.67 0.81
C GLU A 71 -2.98 12.66 -0.60
N LEU A 72 -4.04 11.88 -0.83
CA LEU A 72 -4.68 11.78 -2.16
C LEU A 72 -5.52 12.99 -2.53
N GLY A 73 -5.91 13.81 -1.53
CA GLY A 73 -6.81 14.94 -1.75
C GLY A 73 -8.22 14.57 -2.20
N VAL A 74 -8.60 13.29 -2.15
CA VAL A 74 -9.97 12.80 -2.44
C VAL A 74 -10.58 12.11 -1.22
N GLU A 75 -11.90 12.07 -1.17
CA GLU A 75 -12.62 11.33 -0.14
C GLU A 75 -12.78 9.87 -0.55
N VAL A 76 -11.81 9.06 -0.15
CA VAL A 76 -11.80 7.62 -0.42
C VAL A 76 -12.95 6.94 0.33
N LYS A 77 -13.78 6.21 -0.40
CA LYS A 77 -14.85 5.38 0.20
C LYS A 77 -14.33 3.99 0.57
N ARG A 78 -13.60 3.36 -0.35
CA ARG A 78 -13.08 2.01 -0.17
C ARG A 78 -11.85 1.77 -1.02
N ILE A 79 -10.92 1.00 -0.46
CA ILE A 79 -9.84 0.34 -1.22
C ILE A 79 -9.96 -1.16 -0.98
N GLY A 80 -9.80 -1.94 -2.04
CA GLY A 80 -9.62 -3.39 -1.97
C GLY A 80 -8.47 -3.79 -2.87
N VAL A 81 -7.50 -4.51 -2.31
CA VAL A 81 -6.36 -5.06 -3.05
C VAL A 81 -6.27 -6.55 -2.77
N SER A 82 -6.19 -7.35 -3.82
CA SER A 82 -5.91 -8.77 -3.75
C SER A 82 -4.46 -9.00 -4.18
N PHE A 83 -3.76 -9.85 -3.44
CA PHE A 83 -2.39 -10.27 -3.70
C PHE A 83 -2.37 -11.78 -3.93
N LYS A 84 -1.63 -12.21 -4.94
CA LYS A 84 -1.30 -13.61 -5.19
C LYS A 84 0.21 -13.75 -5.10
N ILE A 85 0.67 -14.39 -4.04
CA ILE A 85 2.08 -14.53 -3.68
C ILE A 85 2.54 -15.91 -4.18
N ALA A 86 3.51 -15.92 -5.07
CA ALA A 86 4.16 -17.11 -5.59
C ALA A 86 5.29 -17.61 -4.65
N GLU A 87 5.74 -18.83 -4.86
CA GLU A 87 6.80 -19.45 -4.05
C GLU A 87 8.17 -18.76 -4.21
N ASP A 88 8.40 -18.12 -5.37
CA ASP A 88 9.60 -17.35 -5.68
C ASP A 88 9.61 -15.93 -5.07
N GLY A 89 8.58 -15.59 -4.28
CA GLY A 89 8.43 -14.28 -3.65
C GLY A 89 7.84 -13.20 -4.55
N ASN A 90 7.49 -13.51 -5.80
CA ASN A 90 6.76 -12.59 -6.67
C ASN A 90 5.31 -12.47 -6.23
N VAL A 91 4.79 -11.25 -6.28
CA VAL A 91 3.44 -10.91 -5.87
C VAL A 91 2.73 -10.22 -7.01
N GLU A 92 1.77 -10.92 -7.61
CA GLU A 92 0.79 -10.30 -8.49
C GLU A 92 -0.26 -9.61 -7.63
N TYR A 93 -0.64 -8.38 -7.98
CA TYR A 93 -1.72 -7.68 -7.27
C TYR A 93 -2.73 -7.05 -8.22
N SER A 94 -3.97 -6.97 -7.73
CA SER A 94 -5.06 -6.22 -8.36
C SER A 94 -5.74 -5.38 -7.31
N GLY A 95 -5.75 -4.06 -7.52
CA GLY A 95 -6.36 -3.09 -6.62
C GLY A 95 -7.51 -2.36 -7.27
N THR A 96 -8.53 -2.02 -6.49
CA THR A 96 -9.58 -1.06 -6.85
C THR A 96 -9.76 -0.06 -5.72
N MET A 97 -9.86 1.21 -6.08
CA MET A 97 -10.24 2.30 -5.17
C MET A 97 -11.45 3.02 -5.70
N THR A 98 -12.36 3.43 -4.80
CA THR A 98 -13.54 4.21 -5.11
C THR A 98 -13.58 5.51 -4.31
N TRP A 99 -13.99 6.60 -4.96
CA TRP A 99 -14.24 7.91 -4.34
C TRP A 99 -15.47 8.53 -5.01
N GLY A 100 -16.47 8.92 -4.22
CA GLY A 100 -17.76 9.37 -4.78
C GLY A 100 -18.43 8.31 -5.68
N PHE A 101 -18.59 8.64 -6.97
CA PHE A 101 -19.09 7.77 -8.04
C PHE A 101 -17.97 7.24 -8.96
N PHE A 102 -16.72 7.65 -8.72
CA PHE A 102 -15.58 7.30 -9.55
C PHE A 102 -14.82 6.10 -8.97
N SER A 103 -14.10 5.41 -9.84
CA SER A 103 -13.21 4.32 -9.46
C SER A 103 -11.94 4.32 -10.31
N VAL A 104 -10.87 3.77 -9.76
CA VAL A 104 -9.64 3.43 -10.49
C VAL A 104 -9.23 2.02 -10.10
N SER A 105 -8.79 1.27 -11.09
CA SER A 105 -8.26 -0.09 -10.90
C SER A 105 -6.84 -0.16 -11.44
N VAL A 106 -6.01 -0.92 -10.76
CA VAL A 106 -4.61 -1.15 -11.13
C VAL A 106 -4.27 -2.62 -10.98
N LYS A 107 -3.33 -3.08 -11.79
CA LYS A 107 -2.65 -4.35 -11.64
C LYS A 107 -1.14 -4.12 -11.69
N GLY A 108 -0.39 -5.04 -11.12
CA GLY A 108 1.06 -5.05 -11.20
C GLY A 108 1.67 -6.28 -10.57
N ILE A 109 2.99 -6.34 -10.62
CA ILE A 109 3.80 -7.39 -10.03
C ILE A 109 4.94 -6.70 -9.27
N PHE A 110 5.27 -7.21 -8.08
CA PHE A 110 6.45 -6.80 -7.33
C PHE A 110 7.06 -7.99 -6.60
N ASN A 111 8.32 -7.88 -6.20
CA ASN A 111 8.94 -8.86 -5.32
C ASN A 111 8.70 -8.47 -3.84
N ALA A 112 8.11 -9.38 -3.06
CA ALA A 112 7.76 -9.12 -1.66
C ALA A 112 8.97 -8.83 -0.78
N GLU A 113 10.08 -9.52 -1.03
CA GLU A 113 11.33 -9.32 -0.28
C GLU A 113 11.93 -7.96 -0.58
N GLU A 114 12.02 -7.55 -1.85
CA GLU A 114 12.50 -6.22 -2.24
C GLU A 114 11.65 -5.10 -1.64
N LEU A 115 10.32 -5.24 -1.65
CA LEU A 115 9.41 -4.27 -1.05
C LEU A 115 9.64 -4.19 0.47
N ILE A 116 9.72 -5.33 1.16
CA ILE A 116 9.97 -5.38 2.61
C ILE A 116 11.34 -4.80 2.96
N LEU A 117 12.39 -5.13 2.20
CA LEU A 117 13.74 -4.63 2.43
C LEU A 117 13.79 -3.12 2.24
N SER A 118 13.17 -2.61 1.16
CA SER A 118 12.97 -1.18 0.94
C SER A 118 12.21 -0.54 2.11
N CYS A 119 11.23 -1.26 2.68
CA CYS A 119 10.46 -0.82 3.83
C CYS A 119 11.18 -0.95 5.20
N SER A 120 12.29 -1.69 5.25
CA SER A 120 13.07 -1.90 6.47
C SER A 120 14.34 -1.05 6.52
N GLY A 121 14.79 -0.54 5.36
CA GLY A 121 15.95 0.34 5.21
C GLY A 121 15.71 1.79 5.64
N LEU A 122 16.75 2.61 5.51
CA LEU A 122 16.77 4.05 5.79
C LEU A 122 15.57 4.82 5.18
N LEU A 123 14.98 4.30 4.10
CA LEU A 123 13.87 4.90 3.37
C LEU A 123 12.57 4.96 4.15
N CYS A 124 12.20 3.91 4.89
CA CYS A 124 11.02 3.97 5.77
C CYS A 124 11.28 4.69 7.08
N ARG A 125 12.53 4.71 7.57
CA ARG A 125 12.90 5.55 8.71
C ARG A 125 12.82 7.03 8.35
N ALA A 126 13.30 7.41 7.16
CA ALA A 126 13.20 8.78 6.64
C ALA A 126 11.76 9.16 6.24
N ALA A 127 11.01 8.27 5.60
CA ALA A 127 9.61 8.51 5.23
C ALA A 127 8.67 8.71 6.44
N ARG A 128 9.00 8.12 7.60
CA ARG A 128 8.31 8.35 8.87
C ARG A 128 8.69 9.69 9.53
N ALA A 129 9.89 10.22 9.26
CA ALA A 129 10.41 11.43 9.90
C ALA A 129 10.00 12.73 9.17
N TYR A 130 9.68 12.68 7.88
CA TYR A 130 9.41 13.88 7.07
C TYR A 130 7.94 14.01 6.66
N LYS A 131 7.27 15.07 7.17
CA LYS A 131 5.90 15.48 6.78
C LYS A 131 5.77 15.88 5.30
N ASN A 132 6.89 16.14 4.61
CA ASN A 132 7.00 16.32 3.16
C ASN A 132 7.98 15.27 2.63
N ARG A 133 7.47 14.13 2.13
CA ARG A 133 8.29 13.02 1.65
C ARG A 133 9.10 13.48 0.42
N PRO A 134 10.44 13.38 0.42
CA PRO A 134 11.24 13.80 -0.72
C PRO A 134 11.00 12.86 -1.92
N ALA A 135 10.92 13.42 -3.13
CA ALA A 135 10.53 12.73 -4.38
C ALA A 135 11.37 11.46 -4.68
N GLN A 136 12.59 11.39 -4.17
CA GLN A 136 13.47 10.21 -4.28
C GLN A 136 12.88 8.96 -3.60
N ILE A 137 12.16 9.12 -2.49
CA ILE A 137 11.52 8.00 -1.77
C ILE A 137 10.32 7.49 -2.57
N GLU A 138 9.53 8.38 -3.15
CA GLU A 138 8.40 7.98 -3.99
C GLU A 138 8.87 7.25 -5.25
N ARG A 139 10.00 7.64 -5.84
CA ARG A 139 10.61 6.92 -6.97
C ARG A 139 11.05 5.51 -6.60
N GLN A 140 11.61 5.30 -5.42
CA GLN A 140 12.03 3.96 -4.99
C GLN A 140 10.85 3.06 -4.68
N LEU A 141 9.79 3.60 -4.07
CA LEU A 141 8.52 2.90 -3.90
C LEU A 141 7.88 2.55 -5.24
N ALA A 142 7.88 3.48 -6.20
CA ALA A 142 7.38 3.23 -7.55
C ALA A 142 8.16 2.10 -8.23
N LYS A 143 9.50 2.14 -8.18
CA LYS A 143 10.37 1.10 -8.73
C LYS A 143 10.10 -0.27 -8.10
N ALA A 144 9.96 -0.33 -6.77
CA ALA A 144 9.62 -1.57 -6.06
C ALA A 144 8.25 -2.13 -6.46
N MET A 145 7.32 -1.27 -6.89
CA MET A 145 5.99 -1.66 -7.38
C MET A 145 5.96 -2.01 -8.88
N GLY A 146 7.13 -2.14 -9.52
CA GLY A 146 7.26 -2.45 -10.95
C GLY A 146 6.87 -1.30 -11.87
N MET A 147 7.16 -0.06 -11.45
CA MET A 147 6.92 1.17 -12.22
C MET A 147 8.21 1.85 -12.66
#